data_AF-A0A316S821-F1
#
_entry.id   AF-A0A316S821-F1
#
_cell.length_a   1.000
_cell.length_b   1.000
_cell.length_c   1.000
_cell.angle_alpha   90.00
_cell.angle_beta   90.00
_cell.angle_gamma   90.00
#
_symmetry.space_group_name_H-M   'P 1'
#
loop_
_entity.id
_entity.type
_entity.pdbx_description
1 polymer ?
#
loop_
_entity_poly.entity_id
_entity_poly.type
_entity_poly.pdbx_seq_one_letter_code
_entity_poly.pdbx_strand_id
1 'polypeptide(L)'
;NYHFPTIKSWWLHVWERVSAYIKKAGTIIFAAAVVVWFLSNFGFATWDGGNGAFGFLQGMDGAGDDYMDFSLLAAIGGFLGIIFAPLGADTWQATAASISALIAKENLVGTFGALYGLGDATENSVSMWQGFAAMFTDPQGVLHAGAMCAFVAFNMLDAPCFAAMGTIRRQMDDAKWFWFAIGYQCVFGWVVGLIINQLWELFVLGNFGFWTIVAFVLLAGILFQLFRPTPKWDKKDDKILTDLTQEAA
;
A
#
# COMPACT_ATOMS: atom_id res chain seq x y z
N ASN A 1 6.41 -8.10 -48.29
CA ASN A 1 6.15 -9.50 -47.92
C ASN A 1 6.25 -9.67 -46.42
N TYR A 2 5.14 -9.46 -45.69
CA TYR A 2 5.06 -9.75 -44.25
C TYR A 2 4.76 -11.24 -44.10
N HIS A 3 5.72 -12.01 -43.58
CA HIS A 3 5.52 -13.43 -43.29
C HIS A 3 4.79 -13.55 -41.95
N PHE A 4 3.63 -14.20 -41.96
CA PHE A 4 2.90 -14.47 -40.73
C PHE A 4 3.77 -15.34 -39.81
N PRO A 5 3.92 -14.96 -38.53
CA PRO A 5 4.72 -15.73 -37.58
C PRO A 5 4.09 -17.11 -37.34
N THR A 6 4.94 -18.13 -37.24
CA THR A 6 4.50 -19.50 -36.95
C THR A 6 3.88 -19.54 -35.54
N ILE A 7 2.56 -19.72 -35.45
CA ILE A 7 1.77 -19.68 -34.20
C ILE A 7 2.39 -20.55 -33.09
N LYS A 8 2.92 -21.72 -33.47
CA LYS A 8 3.58 -22.64 -32.53
C LYS A 8 4.84 -22.04 -31.88
N SER A 9 5.69 -21.36 -32.65
CA SER A 9 6.91 -20.72 -32.12
C SER A 9 6.55 -19.53 -31.23
N TRP A 10 5.58 -18.72 -31.66
CA TRP A 10 5.09 -17.60 -30.86
C TRP A 10 4.54 -18.08 -29.49
N TRP A 11 3.69 -19.10 -29.48
CA TRP A 11 3.13 -19.65 -28.25
C TRP A 11 4.19 -20.22 -27.31
N LEU A 12 5.19 -20.92 -27.85
CA LEU A 12 6.29 -21.49 -27.06
C LEU A 12 7.10 -20.39 -26.37
N HIS A 13 7.44 -19.32 -27.08
CA HIS A 13 8.16 -18.18 -26.50
C HIS A 13 7.31 -17.42 -25.47
N VAL A 14 6.01 -17.27 -25.71
CA VAL A 14 5.09 -16.69 -24.71
C VAL A 14 5.07 -17.56 -23.45
N TRP A 15 4.94 -18.89 -23.60
CA TRP A 15 4.89 -19.83 -22.49
C TRP A 15 6.18 -19.87 -21.67
N GLU A 16 7.35 -19.85 -22.32
CA GLU A 16 8.65 -19.77 -21.64
C GLU A 16 8.75 -18.52 -20.76
N ARG A 17 8.31 -17.37 -21.28
CA ARG A 17 8.33 -16.09 -20.55
C ARG A 17 7.31 -16.09 -19.40
N VAL A 18 6.09 -16.56 -19.63
CA VAL A 18 5.02 -16.61 -18.63
C VAL A 18 5.37 -17.59 -17.51
N SER A 19 5.86 -18.79 -17.84
CA SER A 19 6.22 -19.78 -16.82
C SER A 19 7.41 -19.33 -15.97
N ALA A 20 8.40 -18.65 -16.56
CA ALA A 20 9.49 -18.05 -15.82
C ALA A 20 9.00 -16.94 -14.87
N TYR A 21 8.04 -16.12 -15.32
CA TYR A 21 7.41 -15.10 -14.47
C TYR A 21 6.63 -15.72 -13.31
N ILE A 22 5.77 -16.72 -13.57
CA ILE A 22 4.97 -17.41 -12.56
C ILE A 22 5.87 -18.02 -11.49
N LYS A 23 6.95 -18.72 -11.88
CA LYS A 23 7.89 -19.32 -10.91
C LYS A 23 8.55 -18.25 -10.04
N LYS A 24 8.93 -17.11 -10.61
CA LYS A 24 9.68 -16.08 -9.87
C LYS A 24 8.79 -15.20 -9.00
N ALA A 25 7.67 -14.73 -9.54
CA ALA A 25 6.70 -13.92 -8.80
C ALA A 25 5.89 -14.76 -7.81
N GLY A 26 5.47 -15.97 -8.21
CA GLY A 26 4.67 -16.86 -7.37
C GLY A 26 5.37 -17.28 -6.09
N THR A 27 6.68 -17.58 -6.13
CA THR A 27 7.45 -17.89 -4.91
C THR A 27 7.47 -16.72 -3.91
N ILE A 28 7.57 -15.47 -4.40
CA ILE A 28 7.58 -14.28 -3.55
C ILE A 28 6.17 -14.07 -2.94
N ILE A 29 5.12 -14.13 -3.76
CA ILE A 29 3.74 -13.93 -3.30
C ILE A 29 3.35 -15.02 -2.29
N PHE A 30 3.66 -16.29 -2.57
CA PHE A 30 3.36 -17.40 -1.67
C PHE A 30 4.09 -17.25 -0.32
N ALA A 31 5.39 -16.92 -0.35
CA ALA A 31 6.15 -16.68 0.88
C ALA A 31 5.54 -15.53 1.70
N ALA A 32 5.16 -14.44 1.04
CA ALA A 32 4.55 -13.29 1.69
C ALA A 32 3.16 -13.63 2.28
N ALA A 33 2.34 -14.43 1.58
CA ALA A 33 1.05 -14.89 2.06
C ALA A 33 1.18 -15.81 3.30
N VAL A 34 2.17 -16.71 3.32
CA VAL A 34 2.46 -17.55 4.49
C VAL A 34 2.88 -16.69 5.68
N VAL A 35 3.70 -15.66 5.45
CA VAL A 35 4.11 -14.72 6.51
C VAL A 35 2.90 -13.96 7.05
N VAL A 36 2.06 -13.38 6.19
CA VAL A 36 0.85 -12.66 6.64
C VAL A 36 -0.08 -13.60 7.41
N TRP A 37 -0.35 -14.80 6.88
CA TRP A 37 -1.15 -15.79 7.58
C TRP A 37 -0.59 -16.12 8.97
N PHE A 38 0.72 -16.32 9.07
CA PHE A 38 1.37 -16.57 10.37
C PHE A 38 1.21 -15.37 11.31
N LEU A 39 1.46 -14.15 10.84
CA LEU A 39 1.31 -12.93 11.64
C LEU A 39 -0.14 -12.70 12.10
N SER A 40 -1.13 -13.07 11.30
CA SER A 40 -2.55 -12.94 11.64
C SER A 40 -3.03 -13.99 12.66
N ASN A 41 -2.42 -15.17 12.67
CA ASN A 41 -2.88 -16.29 13.50
C ASN A 41 -2.04 -16.56 14.75
N PHE A 42 -0.84 -15.99 14.84
CA PHE A 42 0.04 -16.09 16.00
C PHE A 42 0.15 -14.75 16.73
N GLY A 43 0.28 -14.80 18.04
CA GLY A 43 0.22 -13.63 18.91
C GLY A 43 0.15 -14.03 20.38
N PHE A 44 -0.13 -13.05 21.25
CA PHE A 44 -0.16 -13.24 22.69
C PHE A 44 -1.60 -13.30 23.19
N ALA A 45 -1.94 -14.39 23.89
CA ALA A 45 -3.27 -14.60 24.45
C ALA A 45 -3.56 -13.67 25.65
N THR A 46 -3.81 -12.40 25.35
CA THR A 46 -4.00 -11.31 26.32
C THR A 46 -5.46 -10.84 26.41
N TRP A 47 -6.41 -11.59 25.83
CA TRP A 47 -7.84 -11.37 25.97
C TRP A 47 -8.34 -11.65 27.40
N ASP A 48 -9.55 -11.22 27.71
CA ASP A 48 -10.18 -11.46 29.02
C ASP A 48 -10.34 -12.97 29.26
N GLY A 49 -9.55 -13.53 30.18
CA GLY A 49 -9.42 -14.98 30.42
C GLY A 49 -8.26 -15.70 29.71
N GLY A 50 -7.40 -14.97 28.99
CA GLY A 50 -6.22 -15.51 28.31
C GLY A 50 -5.05 -15.79 29.25
N ASN A 51 -4.34 -16.90 29.03
CA ASN A 51 -3.21 -17.34 29.87
C ASN A 51 -1.91 -16.56 29.64
N GLY A 52 -1.91 -15.49 28.84
CA GLY A 52 -0.71 -14.72 28.45
C GLY A 52 0.28 -15.52 27.59
N ALA A 53 -0.07 -16.74 27.21
CA ALA A 53 0.78 -17.62 26.43
C ALA A 53 0.83 -17.17 24.96
N PHE A 54 2.01 -17.28 24.35
CA PHE A 54 2.17 -17.12 22.90
C PHE A 54 1.81 -18.43 22.21
N GLY A 55 0.97 -18.36 21.18
CA GLY A 55 0.50 -19.57 20.49
C GLY A 55 -0.29 -19.28 19.23
N PHE A 56 -0.93 -20.32 18.71
CA PHE A 56 -1.87 -20.24 17.58
C PHE A 56 -3.25 -19.85 18.12
N LEU A 57 -3.67 -18.60 17.90
CA LEU A 57 -4.81 -17.99 18.58
C LEU A 57 -6.13 -18.72 18.32
N GLN A 58 -6.38 -19.12 17.08
CA GLN A 58 -7.62 -19.81 16.70
C GLN A 58 -7.77 -21.19 17.38
N GLY A 59 -6.68 -21.80 17.83
CA GLY A 59 -6.68 -23.10 18.50
C GLY A 59 -6.62 -23.03 20.02
N MET A 60 -6.67 -21.84 20.63
CA MET A 60 -6.61 -21.67 22.09
C MET A 60 -8.01 -21.66 22.70
N ASP A 61 -8.17 -22.34 23.84
CA ASP A 61 -9.43 -22.38 24.58
C ASP A 61 -9.85 -20.96 25.00
N GLY A 62 -11.07 -20.56 24.62
CA GLY A 62 -11.62 -19.22 24.90
C GLY A 62 -11.37 -18.17 23.80
N ALA A 63 -10.90 -18.56 22.61
CA ALA A 63 -10.83 -17.66 21.46
C ALA A 63 -12.24 -17.22 21.03
N GLY A 64 -12.56 -15.94 21.27
CA GLY A 64 -13.74 -15.28 20.70
C GLY A 64 -13.51 -14.84 19.25
N ASP A 65 -14.54 -14.30 18.60
CA ASP A 65 -14.46 -13.86 17.19
C ASP A 65 -13.41 -12.75 16.95
N ASP A 66 -13.04 -12.00 18.01
CA ASP A 66 -12.05 -10.92 17.98
C ASP A 66 -10.60 -11.38 18.22
N TYR A 67 -10.30 -12.68 18.06
CA TYR A 67 -8.94 -13.20 18.29
C TYR A 67 -7.87 -12.48 17.46
N MET A 68 -8.24 -11.95 16.29
CA MET A 68 -7.30 -11.25 15.41
C MET A 68 -6.76 -9.94 16.00
N ASP A 69 -7.46 -9.29 16.94
CA ASP A 69 -6.99 -8.07 17.61
C ASP A 69 -5.75 -8.30 18.47
N PHE A 70 -5.51 -9.55 18.89
CA PHE A 70 -4.35 -9.95 19.70
C PHE A 70 -3.22 -10.59 18.86
N SER A 71 -3.38 -10.58 17.54
CA SER A 71 -2.39 -11.12 16.60
C SER A 71 -1.12 -10.25 16.55
N LEU A 72 -0.01 -10.86 16.14
CA LEU A 72 1.23 -10.13 15.92
C LEU A 72 1.07 -9.09 14.79
N LEU A 73 0.19 -9.37 13.83
CA LEU A 73 -0.20 -8.41 12.80
C LEU A 73 -0.91 -7.20 13.38
N ALA A 74 -1.80 -7.36 14.35
CA ALA A 74 -2.45 -6.25 15.04
C ALA A 74 -1.45 -5.42 15.86
N ALA A 75 -0.48 -6.05 16.52
CA ALA A 75 0.59 -5.33 17.21
C ALA A 75 1.46 -4.48 16.27
N ILE A 76 1.87 -5.04 15.13
CA ILE A 76 2.63 -4.31 14.09
C ILE A 76 1.76 -3.22 13.46
N GLY A 77 0.49 -3.55 13.17
CA GLY A 77 -0.50 -2.65 12.58
C GLY A 77 -0.80 -1.46 13.49
N GLY A 78 -0.95 -1.66 14.80
CA GLY A 78 -1.15 -0.59 15.76
C GLY A 78 0.06 0.35 15.88
N PHE A 79 1.28 -0.20 15.84
CA PHE A 79 2.49 0.63 15.85
C PHE A 79 2.63 1.48 14.57
N LEU A 80 2.40 0.87 13.41
CA LEU A 80 2.43 1.56 12.13
C LEU A 80 1.22 2.49 11.93
N GLY A 81 0.11 2.25 12.65
CA GLY A 81 -1.11 3.07 12.64
C GLY A 81 -0.87 4.51 13.07
N ILE A 82 0.19 4.77 13.84
CA ILE A 82 0.61 6.14 14.21
C ILE A 82 0.91 6.99 12.96
N ILE A 83 1.47 6.38 11.91
CA ILE A 83 1.77 7.04 10.64
C ILE A 83 0.48 7.30 9.85
N PHE A 84 -0.51 6.43 9.98
CA PHE A 84 -1.81 6.54 9.31
C PHE A 84 -2.84 7.38 10.08
N ALA A 85 -2.57 7.71 11.36
CA ALA A 85 -3.47 8.52 12.18
C ALA A 85 -3.79 9.91 11.56
N PRO A 86 -2.83 10.66 10.98
CA PRO A 86 -3.15 11.93 10.30
C PRO A 86 -4.02 11.78 9.05
N LEU A 87 -4.09 10.58 8.47
CA LEU A 87 -4.95 10.25 7.34
C LEU A 87 -6.35 9.81 7.79
N GLY A 88 -6.59 9.68 9.11
CA GLY A 88 -7.85 9.18 9.67
C GLY A 88 -8.00 7.66 9.60
N ALA A 89 -6.88 6.94 9.41
CA ALA A 89 -6.82 5.49 9.31
C ALA A 89 -5.95 4.90 10.44
N ASP A 90 -6.24 5.28 11.68
CA ASP A 90 -5.48 4.91 12.88
C ASP A 90 -5.70 3.46 13.35
N THR A 91 -6.66 2.77 12.76
CA THR A 91 -6.98 1.38 13.10
C THR A 91 -5.89 0.42 12.62
N TRP A 92 -5.62 -0.62 13.44
CA TRP A 92 -4.64 -1.64 13.08
C TRP A 92 -5.07 -2.40 11.83
N GLN A 93 -6.38 -2.55 11.61
CA GLN A 93 -6.97 -3.17 10.42
C GLN A 93 -6.62 -2.39 9.15
N ALA A 94 -6.63 -1.04 9.19
CA ALA A 94 -6.21 -0.20 8.06
C ALA A 94 -4.77 -0.48 7.66
N THR A 95 -3.94 -0.52 8.68
CA THR A 95 -2.51 -0.64 8.50
C THR A 95 -2.16 -2.04 8.02
N ALA A 96 -2.77 -3.07 8.61
CA ALA A 96 -2.66 -4.45 8.17
C ALA A 96 -3.16 -4.65 6.73
N ALA A 97 -4.29 -4.04 6.35
CA ALA A 97 -4.81 -4.07 4.99
C ALA A 97 -3.85 -3.39 4.00
N SER A 98 -3.24 -2.26 4.39
CA SER A 98 -2.24 -1.57 3.56
C SER A 98 -0.96 -2.37 3.38
N ILE A 99 -0.49 -3.05 4.44
CA ILE A 99 0.65 -3.98 4.35
C ILE A 99 0.34 -5.11 3.38
N SER A 100 -0.86 -5.69 3.45
CA SER A 100 -1.30 -6.72 2.51
C SER A 100 -1.40 -6.20 1.08
N ALA A 101 -1.87 -4.97 0.90
CA ALA A 101 -1.97 -4.31 -0.41
C ALA A 101 -0.62 -4.08 -1.09
N LEU A 102 0.45 -3.85 -0.32
CA LEU A 102 1.82 -3.74 -0.84
C LEU A 102 2.35 -5.06 -1.41
N ILE A 103 1.83 -6.20 -0.96
CA ILE A 103 2.18 -7.52 -1.50
C ILE A 103 1.52 -7.72 -2.85
N ALA A 104 0.20 -7.53 -2.88
CA ALA A 104 -0.64 -7.61 -4.06
C ALA A 104 -1.85 -6.68 -3.88
N LYS A 105 -2.07 -5.78 -4.85
CA LYS A 105 -3.11 -4.74 -4.74
C LYS A 105 -4.52 -5.33 -4.75
N GLU A 106 -4.71 -6.46 -5.44
CA GLU A 106 -5.99 -7.17 -5.45
C GLU A 106 -6.26 -7.92 -4.13
N ASN A 107 -5.22 -8.27 -3.38
CA ASN A 107 -5.36 -9.01 -2.12
C ASN A 107 -5.90 -8.16 -0.97
N LEU A 108 -5.92 -6.84 -1.10
CA LEU A 108 -6.51 -5.94 -0.12
C LEU A 108 -7.98 -6.29 0.13
N VAL A 109 -8.75 -6.57 -0.93
CA VAL A 109 -10.17 -6.95 -0.83
C VAL A 109 -10.33 -8.29 -0.11
N GLY A 110 -9.52 -9.29 -0.47
CA GLY A 110 -9.53 -10.59 0.21
C GLY A 110 -9.13 -10.49 1.69
N THR A 111 -8.22 -9.58 2.02
CA THR A 111 -7.79 -9.33 3.40
C THR A 111 -8.91 -8.69 4.21
N PHE A 112 -9.67 -7.75 3.64
CA PHE A 112 -10.86 -7.21 4.29
C PHE A 112 -11.95 -8.27 4.51
N GLY A 113 -12.18 -9.14 3.52
CA GLY A 113 -13.11 -10.26 3.67
C GLY A 113 -12.73 -11.20 4.83
N ALA A 114 -11.43 -11.49 4.98
CA ALA A 114 -10.92 -12.31 6.07
C ALA A 114 -10.99 -11.60 7.44
N LEU A 115 -10.60 -10.32 7.51
CA LEU A 115 -10.57 -9.52 8.74
C LEU A 115 -11.95 -9.35 9.36
N TYR A 116 -12.99 -9.18 8.55
CA TYR A 116 -14.36 -8.94 9.02
C TYR A 116 -15.23 -10.21 9.06
N GLY A 117 -14.63 -11.39 8.89
CA GLY A 117 -15.37 -12.66 8.90
C GLY A 117 -16.39 -12.80 7.75
N LEU A 118 -16.23 -12.00 6.70
CA LEU A 118 -17.13 -11.93 5.55
C LEU A 118 -16.73 -12.97 4.48
N GLY A 119 -16.40 -14.19 4.89
CA GLY A 119 -15.64 -15.20 4.10
C GLY A 119 -16.16 -15.57 2.69
N ASP A 120 -17.38 -15.17 2.32
CA ASP A 120 -17.99 -15.37 0.99
C ASP A 120 -18.43 -14.06 0.29
N ALA A 121 -18.05 -12.91 0.83
CA ALA A 121 -18.41 -11.60 0.32
C ALA A 121 -17.49 -11.19 -0.85
N THR A 122 -17.99 -11.33 -2.09
CA THR A 122 -17.32 -10.82 -3.29
C THR A 122 -17.24 -9.28 -3.27
N GLU A 123 -16.32 -8.69 -4.05
CA GLU A 123 -16.07 -7.24 -4.15
C GLU A 123 -17.32 -6.37 -4.42
N ASN A 124 -18.36 -6.96 -5.01
CA ASN A 124 -19.64 -6.31 -5.31
C ASN A 124 -20.71 -6.50 -4.22
N SER A 125 -20.38 -7.16 -3.11
CA SER A 125 -21.34 -7.42 -2.03
C SER A 125 -21.51 -6.20 -1.13
N VAL A 126 -22.77 -5.90 -0.79
CA VAL A 126 -23.11 -4.77 0.08
C VAL A 126 -22.48 -4.92 1.48
N SER A 127 -22.35 -6.15 1.97
CA SER A 127 -21.73 -6.45 3.26
C SER A 127 -20.25 -6.05 3.33
N MET A 128 -19.50 -6.21 2.24
CA MET A 128 -18.10 -5.77 2.19
C MET A 128 -17.98 -4.24 2.25
N TRP A 129 -18.82 -3.52 1.51
CA TRP A 129 -18.85 -2.05 1.55
C TRP A 129 -19.31 -1.51 2.92
N GLN A 130 -20.20 -2.22 3.61
CA GLN A 130 -20.62 -1.89 4.97
C GLN A 130 -19.49 -2.11 5.98
N GLY A 131 -18.76 -3.23 5.90
CA GLY A 131 -17.59 -3.47 6.75
C GLY A 131 -16.49 -2.44 6.54
N PHE A 132 -16.23 -2.07 5.28
CA PHE A 132 -15.27 -1.02 4.93
C PHE A 132 -15.71 0.36 5.44
N ALA A 133 -16.99 0.71 5.33
CA ALA A 133 -17.50 1.96 5.88
C ALA A 133 -17.44 1.99 7.42
N ALA A 134 -17.75 0.86 8.08
CA ALA A 134 -17.68 0.73 9.53
C ALA A 134 -16.28 1.00 10.08
N MET A 135 -15.24 0.66 9.32
CA MET A 135 -13.85 0.90 9.68
C MET A 135 -13.48 2.40 9.81
N PHE A 136 -14.16 3.27 9.08
CA PHE A 136 -13.96 4.73 9.10
C PHE A 136 -15.11 5.47 9.79
N THR A 137 -15.95 4.74 10.52
CA THR A 137 -17.05 5.33 11.29
C THR A 137 -16.62 5.48 12.73
N ASP A 138 -16.64 6.71 13.24
CA ASP A 138 -16.32 7.02 14.64
C ASP A 138 -17.36 6.38 15.58
N PRO A 139 -17.05 6.01 16.84
CA PRO A 139 -18.00 5.59 17.88
C PRO A 139 -19.31 6.40 17.99
N GLN A 140 -19.33 7.65 17.54
CA GLN A 140 -20.47 8.56 17.50
C GLN A 140 -21.36 8.35 16.26
N GLY A 141 -21.01 7.41 15.39
CA GLY A 141 -21.74 7.05 14.17
C GLY A 141 -21.46 7.97 12.97
N VAL A 142 -20.42 8.81 13.04
CA VAL A 142 -20.06 9.72 11.96
C VAL A 142 -19.05 9.04 11.03
N LEU A 143 -19.42 8.90 9.76
CA LEU A 143 -18.54 8.36 8.73
C LEU A 143 -17.54 9.42 8.26
N HIS A 144 -16.25 9.17 8.50
CA HIS A 144 -15.16 9.99 7.97
C HIS A 144 -14.85 9.59 6.52
N ALA A 145 -15.71 10.01 5.59
CA ALA A 145 -15.53 9.68 4.17
C ALA A 145 -14.21 10.23 3.60
N GLY A 146 -13.67 11.32 4.17
CA GLY A 146 -12.34 11.84 3.87
C GLY A 146 -11.23 10.82 4.13
N ALA A 147 -11.28 10.15 5.28
CA ALA A 147 -10.30 9.15 5.68
C ALA A 147 -10.38 7.89 4.79
N MET A 148 -11.60 7.47 4.46
CA MET A 148 -11.84 6.37 3.53
C MET A 148 -11.23 6.65 2.15
N CYS A 149 -11.47 7.84 1.58
CA CYS A 149 -10.89 8.25 0.30
C CYS A 149 -9.37 8.42 0.38
N ALA A 150 -8.85 8.95 1.49
CA ALA A 150 -7.42 9.09 1.74
C ALA A 150 -6.72 7.72 1.80
N PHE A 151 -7.34 6.74 2.45
CA PHE A 151 -6.85 5.37 2.53
C PHE A 151 -6.75 4.71 1.14
N VAL A 152 -7.79 4.86 0.32
CA VAL A 152 -7.79 4.34 -1.06
C VAL A 152 -6.75 5.06 -1.92
N ALA A 153 -6.66 6.39 -1.82
CA ALA A 153 -5.68 7.17 -2.56
C ALA A 153 -4.24 6.79 -2.18
N PHE A 154 -3.96 6.58 -0.89
CA PHE A 154 -2.68 6.08 -0.42
C PHE A 154 -2.36 4.72 -1.04
N ASN A 155 -3.26 3.75 -0.93
CA ASN A 155 -3.07 2.39 -1.44
C ASN A 155 -2.99 2.30 -2.98
N MET A 156 -3.38 3.34 -3.72
CA MET A 156 -3.20 3.42 -5.18
C MET A 156 -1.89 4.10 -5.59
N LEU A 157 -1.34 4.98 -4.74
CA LEU A 157 -0.19 5.84 -5.07
C LEU A 157 1.11 5.43 -4.39
N ASP A 158 1.03 4.60 -3.35
CA ASP A 158 2.16 4.02 -2.64
C ASP A 158 2.96 3.05 -3.52
N ALA A 159 3.98 2.42 -2.93
CA ALA A 159 4.91 1.57 -3.65
C ALA A 159 4.19 0.44 -4.43
N PRO A 160 4.68 0.09 -5.64
CA PRO A 160 4.11 -0.99 -6.41
C PRO A 160 4.39 -2.33 -5.74
N CYS A 161 3.75 -3.41 -6.21
CA CYS A 161 3.90 -4.73 -5.60
C CYS A 161 5.36 -5.23 -5.60
N PHE A 162 5.70 -6.18 -4.72
CA PHE A 162 7.05 -6.73 -4.58
C PHE A 162 7.69 -7.21 -5.89
N ALA A 163 6.88 -7.73 -6.82
CA ALA A 163 7.34 -8.14 -8.14
C ALA A 163 7.91 -6.94 -8.94
N ALA A 164 7.21 -5.81 -8.95
CA ALA A 164 7.65 -4.58 -9.61
C ALA A 164 8.81 -3.91 -8.86
N MET A 165 8.80 -3.91 -7.53
CA MET A 165 9.95 -3.44 -6.75
C MET A 165 11.23 -4.23 -7.08
N GLY A 166 11.12 -5.54 -7.26
CA GLY A 166 12.23 -6.41 -7.64
C GLY A 166 12.80 -6.08 -9.03
N THR A 167 11.98 -5.67 -9.99
CA THR A 167 12.47 -5.24 -11.31
C THR A 167 13.11 -3.86 -11.24
N ILE A 168 12.55 -2.92 -10.49
CA ILE A 168 13.13 -1.58 -10.26
C ILE A 168 14.52 -1.71 -9.64
N ARG A 169 14.66 -2.53 -8.58
CA ARG A 169 15.95 -2.75 -7.91
C ARG A 169 17.02 -3.28 -8.88
N ARG A 170 16.62 -4.14 -9.81
CA ARG A 170 17.51 -4.77 -10.78
C ARG A 170 17.83 -3.87 -11.98
N GLN A 171 16.97 -2.89 -12.29
CA GLN A 171 17.20 -1.92 -13.37
C GLN A 171 17.96 -0.67 -12.91
N MET A 172 17.71 -0.18 -11.70
CA MET A 172 18.42 0.99 -11.16
C MET A 172 19.87 0.67 -10.75
N ASP A 173 20.16 -0.60 -10.46
CA ASP A 173 21.44 -1.14 -9.95
C ASP A 173 21.98 -0.48 -8.65
N ASP A 174 21.45 0.66 -8.21
CA ASP A 174 21.77 1.31 -6.95
C ASP A 174 20.66 1.10 -5.90
N ALA A 175 21.05 0.56 -4.74
CA ALA A 175 20.14 0.32 -3.62
C ALA A 175 19.64 1.60 -2.95
N LYS A 176 20.45 2.67 -2.93
CA LYS A 176 20.07 3.96 -2.33
C LYS A 176 18.96 4.61 -3.14
N TRP A 177 19.10 4.60 -4.46
CA TRP A 177 18.10 5.12 -5.37
C TRP A 177 16.82 4.29 -5.38
N PHE A 178 16.94 2.96 -5.23
CA PHE A 178 15.78 2.09 -5.04
C PHE A 178 14.96 2.50 -3.80
N TRP A 179 15.59 2.58 -2.63
CA TRP A 179 14.88 2.96 -1.40
C TRP A 179 14.37 4.40 -1.42
N PHE A 180 15.10 5.31 -2.08
CA PHE A 180 14.63 6.67 -2.30
C PHE A 180 13.36 6.70 -3.15
N ALA A 181 13.29 5.93 -4.25
CA ALA A 181 12.12 5.88 -5.13
C ALA A 181 10.89 5.32 -4.41
N ILE A 182 11.06 4.23 -3.67
CA ILE A 182 9.98 3.61 -2.86
C ILE A 182 9.52 4.56 -1.76
N GLY A 183 10.45 5.15 -1.00
CA GLY A 183 10.14 6.12 0.04
C GLY A 183 9.43 7.34 -0.53
N TYR A 184 9.86 7.85 -1.67
CA TYR A 184 9.23 8.98 -2.35
C TYR A 184 7.78 8.67 -2.75
N GLN A 185 7.50 7.49 -3.34
CA GLN A 185 6.15 7.09 -3.71
C GLN A 185 5.23 6.96 -2.48
N CYS A 186 5.70 6.30 -1.42
CA CYS A 186 4.93 6.16 -0.19
C CYS A 186 4.66 7.51 0.48
N VAL A 187 5.66 8.40 0.55
CA VAL A 187 5.49 9.75 1.10
C VAL A 187 4.55 10.57 0.24
N PHE A 188 4.67 10.48 -1.09
CA PHE A 188 3.78 11.19 -2.01
C PHE A 188 2.33 10.74 -1.85
N GLY A 189 2.08 9.42 -1.83
CA GLY A 189 0.74 8.87 -1.56
C GLY A 189 0.21 9.29 -0.18
N TRP A 190 1.07 9.32 0.83
CA TRP A 190 0.71 9.77 2.18
C TRP A 190 0.32 11.25 2.22
N VAL A 191 1.06 12.12 1.53
CA VAL A 191 0.75 13.55 1.40
C VAL A 191 -0.58 13.76 0.68
N VAL A 192 -0.84 13.03 -0.41
CA VAL A 192 -2.10 13.11 -1.14
C VAL A 192 -3.27 12.65 -0.26
N GLY A 193 -3.11 11.55 0.46
CA GLY A 193 -4.10 11.07 1.43
C GLY A 193 -4.38 12.09 2.52
N LEU A 194 -3.34 12.68 3.11
CA LEU A 194 -3.45 13.71 4.14
C LEU A 194 -4.22 14.92 3.63
N ILE A 195 -3.95 15.39 2.40
CA ILE A 195 -4.68 16.50 1.79
C ILE A 195 -6.17 16.15 1.63
N ILE A 196 -6.49 14.95 1.16
CA ILE A 196 -7.88 14.51 0.96
C ILE A 196 -8.64 14.48 2.28
N ASN A 197 -8.09 13.84 3.32
CA ASN A 197 -8.77 13.72 4.61
C ASN A 197 -8.95 15.09 5.27
N GLN A 198 -7.89 15.89 5.35
CA GLN A 198 -7.90 17.16 6.07
C GLN A 198 -8.76 18.23 5.39
N LEU A 199 -8.83 18.24 4.05
CA LEU A 199 -9.77 19.12 3.34
C LEU A 199 -11.21 18.68 3.56
N TRP A 200 -11.49 17.38 3.53
CA TRP A 200 -12.84 16.87 3.76
C TRP A 200 -13.32 17.18 5.19
N GLU A 201 -12.49 16.95 6.20
CA GLU A 201 -12.81 17.29 7.60
C GLU A 201 -13.07 18.79 7.77
N LEU A 202 -12.30 19.64 7.09
CA LEU A 202 -12.50 21.08 7.14
C LEU A 202 -13.81 21.52 6.47
N PHE A 203 -14.12 20.99 5.29
CA PHE A 203 -15.31 21.40 4.53
C PHE A 203 -16.62 20.83 5.08
N VAL A 204 -16.59 19.61 5.62
CA VAL A 204 -17.80 18.90 6.09
C VAL A 204 -18.00 19.06 7.59
N LEU A 205 -16.97 18.86 8.39
CA LEU A 205 -17.05 18.88 9.86
C LEU A 205 -16.66 20.24 10.45
N GLY A 206 -16.02 21.12 9.67
CA GLY A 206 -15.55 22.42 10.14
C GLY A 206 -14.37 22.31 11.12
N ASN A 207 -13.73 21.15 11.23
CA ASN A 207 -12.64 20.93 12.17
C ASN A 207 -11.34 21.53 11.62
N PHE A 208 -10.67 22.35 12.42
CA PHE A 208 -9.40 22.98 12.05
C PHE A 208 -8.31 22.57 13.04
N GLY A 209 -7.34 21.82 12.55
CA GLY A 209 -6.24 21.27 13.35
C GLY A 209 -4.86 21.67 12.85
N PHE A 210 -3.83 21.15 13.50
CA PHE A 210 -2.45 21.30 13.02
C PHE A 210 -2.25 20.68 11.63
N TRP A 211 -2.85 19.51 11.39
CA TRP A 211 -2.71 18.77 10.14
C TRP A 211 -3.41 19.44 8.95
N THR A 212 -4.44 20.25 9.17
CA THR A 212 -5.07 21.05 8.09
C THR A 212 -4.12 22.13 7.59
N ILE A 213 -3.37 22.79 8.49
CA ILE A 213 -2.33 23.77 8.11
C ILE A 213 -1.25 23.09 7.28
N VAL A 214 -0.77 21.92 7.74
CA VAL A 214 0.23 21.12 7.01
C VAL A 214 -0.30 20.72 5.63
N ALA A 215 -1.57 20.29 5.54
CA ALA A 215 -2.22 19.95 4.28
C ALA A 215 -2.23 21.13 3.29
N PHE A 216 -2.57 22.34 3.75
CA PHE A 216 -2.56 23.53 2.89
C PHE A 216 -1.17 23.91 2.42
N VAL A 217 -0.15 23.82 3.30
CA VAL A 217 1.25 24.09 2.92
C VAL A 217 1.73 23.10 1.86
N LEU A 218 1.43 21.81 2.05
CA LEU A 218 1.80 20.76 1.09
C LEU A 218 1.05 20.92 -0.25
N LEU A 219 -0.25 21.24 -0.20
CA LEU A 219 -1.03 21.53 -1.39
C LEU A 219 -0.47 22.75 -2.15
N ALA A 220 -0.13 23.83 -1.45
CA ALA A 220 0.52 24.99 -2.04
C ALA A 220 1.88 24.63 -2.66
N GLY A 221 2.64 23.75 -2.02
CA GLY A 221 3.90 23.20 -2.56
C GLY A 221 3.70 22.41 -3.85
N ILE A 222 2.69 21.54 -3.91
CA ILE A 222 2.34 20.76 -5.10
C ILE A 222 1.88 21.68 -6.24
N LEU A 223 0.98 22.63 -5.95
CA LEU A 223 0.51 23.60 -6.94
C LEU A 223 1.67 24.47 -7.45
N PHE A 224 2.57 24.89 -6.54
CA PHE A 224 3.77 25.62 -6.93
C PHE A 224 4.65 24.79 -7.87
N GLN A 225 4.90 23.51 -7.57
CA GLN A 225 5.68 22.63 -8.46
C GLN A 225 5.00 22.40 -9.81
N LEU A 226 3.67 22.30 -9.84
CA LEU A 226 2.89 22.10 -11.05
C LEU A 226 2.92 23.33 -11.96
N PHE A 227 2.80 24.53 -11.39
CA PHE A 227 2.80 25.79 -12.12
C PHE A 227 4.18 26.41 -12.29
N ARG A 228 5.23 25.83 -11.70
CA ARG A 228 6.60 26.31 -11.87
C ARG A 228 7.01 26.10 -13.32
N PRO A 229 7.30 27.17 -14.08
CA PRO A 229 7.79 27.03 -15.44
C PRO A 229 9.12 26.27 -15.42
N THR A 230 9.30 25.36 -16.38
CA THR A 230 10.54 24.59 -16.51
C THR A 230 11.72 25.56 -16.58
N PRO A 231 12.78 25.34 -15.77
CA PRO A 231 13.96 26.19 -15.84
C PRO A 231 14.51 26.11 -17.27
N LYS A 232 14.67 27.28 -17.91
CA LYS A 232 15.34 27.35 -19.21
C LYS A 232 16.81 27.00 -18.98
N TRP A 233 17.19 25.81 -19.42
CA TRP A 233 18.59 25.37 -19.41
C TRP A 233 19.34 26.16 -20.49
N ASP A 234 19.89 27.30 -20.10
CA ASP A 234 20.59 28.23 -21.00
C ASP A 234 22.08 27.87 -21.20
N LYS A 235 22.57 26.86 -20.45
CA LYS A 235 23.94 26.34 -20.58
C LYS A 235 23.89 24.99 -21.29
N LYS A 236 24.65 24.86 -22.39
CA LYS A 236 24.94 23.55 -22.99
C LYS A 236 25.70 22.72 -21.97
N ASP A 237 25.31 21.45 -21.82
CA ASP A 237 26.03 20.50 -20.96
C ASP A 237 27.39 20.18 -21.59
N ASP A 238 28.41 20.96 -21.22
CA ASP A 238 29.77 20.80 -21.73
C ASP A 238 30.35 19.40 -21.45
N LYS A 239 29.86 18.72 -20.39
CA LYS A 239 30.23 17.34 -20.06
C LYS A 239 29.83 16.32 -21.12
N ILE A 240 28.68 16.49 -21.77
CA ILE A 240 28.19 15.56 -22.79
C ILE A 240 28.98 15.77 -24.09
N LEU A 241 29.36 17.01 -24.39
CA LEU A 241 30.11 17.34 -25.60
C LEU A 241 31.55 16.82 -25.52
N THR A 242 32.19 16.86 -24.36
CA THR A 242 33.55 16.32 -24.19
C THR A 242 33.62 14.80 -24.41
N ASP A 243 32.65 14.02 -23.91
CA ASP A 243 32.60 12.57 -24.13
C ASP A 243 32.40 12.22 -25.61
N LEU A 244 31.51 12.91 -26.31
CA LEU A 244 31.27 12.68 -27.74
C LEU A 244 32.47 13.05 -28.61
N THR A 245 33.24 14.06 -28.23
CA THR A 245 34.48 14.40 -28.93
C THR A 245 35.63 13.44 -28.62
N GLN A 246 35.63 12.78 -27.46
CA GLN A 246 36.61 11.76 -27.10
C GLN A 246 36.32 10.41 -27.75
N GLU A 247 35.06 10.04 -27.95
CA GLU A 247 34.70 8.83 -28.71
C GLU A 247 34.82 9.00 -30.23
N ALA A 248 34.81 10.23 -30.73
CA ALA A 248 34.93 10.54 -32.15
C ALA A 248 36.39 10.76 -32.64
N ALA A 249 37.38 10.73 -31.75
CA ALA A 249 38.81 10.93 -32.03
C ALA A 249 39.61 9.62 -31.86
#